data_AF-A0AAP0PAY8-F1
#
_entry.id   AF-A0AAP0PAY8-F1
#
_cell.length_a   1.000
_cell.length_b   1.000
_cell.length_c   1.000
_cell.angle_alpha   90.00
_cell.angle_beta   90.00
_cell.angle_gamma   90.00
#
_symmetry.space_group_name_H-M   'P 1'
#
loop_
_entity.id
_entity.type
_entity.pdbx_description
1 polymer ?
#
loop_
_entity_poly.entity_id
_entity_poly.type
_entity_poly.pdbx_seq_one_letter_code
_entity_poly.pdbx_strand_id
1 'polypeptide(L)' 'MSRQKEKDENKILFANLKDIDDPSVIEYVRAQRTKILEERRQQSTSSSPQNTFGPLFDNLGGPGTNLPNYDQFYN' A
#
# COMPACT_ATOMS: atom_id res chain seq x y z
N MET A 1 -2.81 -7.02 14.90
CA MET A 1 -2.12 -8.15 14.23
C MET A 1 -0.79 -8.40 14.94
N SER A 2 -0.27 -9.64 14.99
CA SER A 2 1.08 -9.90 15.52
C SER A 2 2.12 -9.56 14.45
N ARG A 3 3.25 -8.93 14.81
CA ARG A 3 4.34 -8.57 13.88
C ARG A 3 4.84 -9.75 13.04
N GLN A 4 4.74 -10.97 13.57
CA GLN A 4 5.11 -12.17 12.83
C GLN A 4 4.13 -12.46 11.68
N LYS A 5 2.82 -12.32 11.91
CA LYS A 5 1.78 -12.52 10.89
C LYS A 5 1.96 -11.55 9.71
N GLU A 6 2.25 -10.28 10.00
CA GLU A 6 2.48 -9.28 8.96
C GLU A 6 3.71 -9.60 8.10
N LYS A 7 4.80 -10.06 8.73
CA LYS A 7 6.00 -10.49 8.01
C LYS A 7 5.70 -11.66 7.07
N ASP A 8 4.94 -12.65 7.54
CA ASP A 8 4.62 -13.84 6.75
C ASP A 8 3.66 -13.53 5.60
N GLU A 9 2.67 -12.67 5.81
CA GLU A 9 1.82 -12.15 4.73
C GLU A 9 2.62 -11.35 3.69
N ASN A 10 3.55 -10.51 4.13
CA ASN A 10 4.36 -9.72 3.22
C ASN A 10 5.25 -10.60 2.32
N LYS A 11 5.74 -11.74 2.81
CA LYS A 11 6.45 -12.71 1.96
C LYS A 11 5.58 -13.16 0.78
N ILE A 12 4.31 -13.46 1.03
CA ILE A 12 3.36 -13.89 0.00
C ILE A 12 3.03 -12.72 -0.95
N LEU A 13 2.78 -11.53 -0.41
CA LEU A 13 2.44 -10.34 -1.20
C LEU A 13 3.56 -9.89 -2.13
N PHE A 14 4.82 -10.03 -1.72
CA PHE A 14 5.98 -9.57 -2.48
C PHE A 14 6.77 -10.69 -3.18
N ALA A 15 6.31 -11.95 -3.12
CA ALA A 15 6.93 -13.06 -3.85
C ALA A 15 7.01 -12.78 -5.37
N ASN A 16 8.16 -13.04 -6.01
CA ASN A 16 8.26 -12.94 -7.45
C ASN A 16 7.64 -14.19 -8.10
N LEU A 17 6.47 -14.06 -8.71
CA LEU A 17 5.78 -15.18 -9.35
C LEU A 17 6.50 -15.69 -10.61
N LYS A 18 7.41 -14.89 -11.17
CA LYS A 18 8.18 -15.28 -12.37
C LYS A 18 9.26 -16.32 -12.06
N ASP A 19 9.64 -16.44 -10.80
CA ASP A 19 10.68 -17.38 -10.34
C ASP A 19 10.07 -18.72 -9.87
N ILE A 20 8.75 -18.91 -10.07
CA ILE A 20 8.02 -20.12 -9.69
C ILE A 20 7.73 -20.91 -10.96
N ASP A 21 8.23 -22.14 -11.04
CA ASP A 21 8.06 -22.97 -12.24
C ASP A 21 6.68 -23.64 -12.31
N ASP A 22 6.03 -23.93 -11.17
CA ASP A 22 4.74 -24.61 -11.10
C ASP A 22 3.56 -23.63 -11.24
N PRO A 23 2.75 -23.71 -12.31
CA PRO A 23 1.58 -22.85 -12.49
C PRO A 23 0.55 -22.96 -11.37
N SER A 24 0.42 -24.13 -10.75
CA SER A 24 -0.53 -24.37 -9.64
C SER A 24 -0.12 -23.58 -8.40
N VAL A 25 1.19 -23.49 -8.15
CA VAL A 25 1.74 -22.72 -7.04
C VAL A 25 1.57 -21.22 -7.30
N ILE A 26 1.74 -20.77 -8.54
CA ILE A 26 1.48 -19.37 -8.93
C ILE A 26 0.03 -18.99 -8.63
N GLU A 27 -0.93 -19.81 -9.06
CA GLU A 27 -2.36 -19.57 -8.83
C GLU A 27 -2.70 -19.60 -7.34
N TYR A 28 -2.11 -20.52 -6.58
CA TYR A 28 -2.27 -20.55 -5.13
C TYR A 28 -1.77 -19.25 -4.47
N VAL A 29 -0.58 -18.77 -4.84
CA VAL A 29 -0.03 -17.51 -4.29
C VAL A 29 -0.92 -16.33 -4.66
N ARG A 30 -1.43 -16.27 -5.90
CA ARG A 30 -2.39 -15.24 -6.32
C ARG A 30 -3.66 -15.25 -5.46
N ALA A 31 -4.25 -16.42 -5.24
CA ALA A 31 -5.43 -16.56 -4.38
C ALA A 31 -5.16 -16.10 -2.95
N GLN A 32 -4.00 -16.46 -2.37
CA GLN A 32 -3.60 -15.99 -1.04
C GLN A 32 -3.42 -14.47 -0.98
N ARG A 33 -2.86 -13.83 -2.02
CA ARG A 33 -2.74 -12.36 -2.08
C ARG A 33 -4.10 -11.68 -2.02
N THR A 34 -5.05 -12.15 -2.83
CA THR A 34 -6.41 -11.59 -2.83
C THR A 34 -7.04 -11.70 -1.46
N LYS A 35 -6.91 -12.86 -0.81
CA LYS A 35 -7.41 -13.09 0.55
C LYS A 35 -6.77 -12.15 1.58
N ILE A 36 -5.44 -12.03 1.58
CA ILE A 36 -4.71 -11.13 2.51
C ILE A 36 -5.14 -9.67 2.33
N LEU A 37 -5.28 -9.21 1.09
CA LEU A 37 -5.71 -7.83 0.80
C LEU A 37 -7.15 -7.57 1.26
N GLU A 38 -8.04 -8.55 1.08
CA GLU A 38 -9.41 -8.46 1.58
C GLU A 38 -9.47 -8.43 3.11
N GLU A 39 -8.73 -9.31 3.79
CA GLU A 39 -8.62 -9.31 5.26
C GLU A 39 -8.08 -7.97 5.79
N ARG A 40 -7.05 -7.40 5.14
CA ARG A 40 -6.50 -6.08 5.51
C ARG A 40 -7.51 -4.96 5.28
N ARG A 41 -8.27 -5.00 4.18
CA ARG A 41 -9.34 -4.03 3.90
C ARG A 41 -10.40 -4.07 5.00
N GLN A 42 -10.84 -5.25 5.39
CA GLN A 42 -11.84 -5.44 6.45
C GLN A 42 -11.31 -5.00 7.84
N GLN A 43 -10.03 -5.23 8.14
CA GLN A 43 -9.40 -4.72 9.36
C GLN A 43 -9.21 -3.20 9.35
N SER A 44 -8.92 -2.59 8.21
CA SER A 44 -8.80 -1.12 8.11
C SER A 44 -10.12 -0.39 8.32
N THR A 45 -11.27 -1.05 8.10
CA THR A 45 -12.60 -0.50 8.38
C THR A 45 -13.04 -0.59 9.85
N SER A 46 -12.38 -1.39 10.70
CA SER A 46 -12.70 -1.48 12.14
C SER A 46 -11.88 -0.53 13.01
N SER A 47 -10.83 0.08 12.47
CA SER A 47 -10.21 1.27 13.03
C SER A 47 -10.81 2.50 12.37
N SER A 48 -11.68 3.23 13.09
CA SER A 48 -12.01 4.62 12.73
C SER A 48 -10.70 5.36 12.41
N PRO A 49 -10.59 6.11 11.30
CA PRO A 49 -9.37 6.82 10.97
C PRO A 49 -9.15 7.89 12.03
N GLN A 50 -8.40 7.59 13.10
CA GLN A 50 -7.72 8.63 13.84
C GLN A 50 -6.73 9.24 12.86
N ASN A 51 -7.10 10.43 12.40
CA ASN A 51 -6.39 11.26 11.45
C ASN A 51 -5.09 11.79 12.11
N THR A 52 -4.18 10.90 12.51
CA THR A 52 -2.93 11.27 13.22
C THR A 52 -1.90 11.90 12.29
N PHE A 53 -2.15 11.92 10.97
CA PHE A 53 -1.28 12.55 9.98
C PHE A 53 -1.66 13.99 9.62
N GLY A 54 -2.80 14.51 10.06
CA GLY A 54 -3.20 15.91 9.80
C GLY A 54 -2.12 16.92 10.21
N PRO A 55 -1.61 16.88 11.45
CA PRO A 55 -0.68 17.91 11.93
C PRO A 55 0.72 17.85 11.32
N LEU A 56 1.11 16.74 10.68
CA LEU A 56 2.47 16.58 10.12
C LEU A 56 2.64 17.37 8.81
N PHE A 57 1.55 17.59 8.07
CA PHE A 57 1.56 18.26 6.77
C PHE A 57 0.94 19.66 6.80
N ASP A 58 0.25 20.03 7.89
CA ASP A 58 -0.39 21.35 8.05
C ASP A 58 0.60 22.53 8.05
N ASN A 59 1.89 22.28 8.27
CA ASN A 59 2.93 23.33 8.24
C ASN A 59 3.78 23.33 6.96
N LEU A 60 3.41 22.54 5.94
CA LEU A 60 4.06 22.57 4.62
C LEU A 60 3.34 23.50 3.62
N GLY A 61 2.14 23.96 3.96
CA GLY A 61 1.32 24.88 3.17
C GLY A 61 1.33 26.29 3.74
N GLY A 62 2.48 26.97 3.74
CA GLY A 62 2.49 28.42 3.95
C GLY A 62 1.65 29.13 2.87
N PRO A 63 1.07 30.32 3.16
CA PRO A 63 0.27 31.07 2.19
C PRO A 63 1.20 31.63 1.09
N GLY A 64 1.48 30.80 0.09
CA GLY A 64 2.36 31.14 -1.00
C GLY A 64 2.51 29.95 -1.93
N THR A 65 1.72 29.94 -3.01
CA THR A 65 1.87 29.03 -4.14
C THR A 65 3.27 29.17 -4.75
N ASN A 66 4.23 28.38 -4.26
CA ASN A 66 5.57 28.19 -4.82
C ASN A 66 5.69 26.77 -5.44
N LEU A 67 4.64 26.34 -6.14
CA LEU A 67 4.78 25.20 -7.04
C LEU A 67 5.31 25.74 -8.39
N PRO A 68 6.40 25.19 -8.94
CA PRO A 68 6.86 25.54 -10.27
C PRO A 68 5.73 25.31 -11.28
N ASN A 69 5.46 26.31 -12.11
CA ASN A 69 4.49 26.17 -13.18
C ASN A 69 5.07 25.23 -14.25
N TYR A 70 4.55 24.01 -14.35
CA TYR A 70 4.99 23.02 -15.34
C TYR A 70 4.40 23.28 -16.74
N ASP A 71 3.55 24.29 -16.91
CA ASP A 71 2.96 24.66 -18.21
C ASP A 71 3.93 25.37 -19.16
N GLN A 72 5.22 25.53 -18.81
CA GLN A 72 6.21 26.23 -19.65
C GLN A 72 7.04 25.32 -20.56
N PHE A 73 6.78 24.00 -20.57
CA PHE A 73 7.57 23.04 -21.35
C PHE A 73 6.90 22.53 -22.63
N TYR A 74 5.71 23.04 -22.99
CA TYR A 74 5.08 22.78 -24.28
C TYR A 74 5.01 24.06 -25.12
N ASN A 75 6.03 24.27 -25.95
CA ASN A 75 5.98 25.04 -27.19
C ASN A 75 6.57 24.19 -28.31
#